data_AF-A0ABD0P5I4-F1
#
_entry.id   AF-A0ABD0P5I4-F1
#
_cell.length_a   1.000
_cell.length_b   1.000
_cell.length_c   1.000
_cell.angle_alpha   90.00
_cell.angle_beta   90.00
_cell.angle_gamma   90.00
#
_symmetry.space_group_name_H-M   'P 1'
#
loop_
_entity.id
_entity.type
_entity.pdbx_description
1 polymer ?
#
loop_
_entity_poly.entity_id
_entity_poly.type
_entity_poly.pdbx_seq_one_letter_code
_entity_poly.pdbx_strand_id
1 'polypeptide(L)'
;GYSRPPPVEDAVAAHLCPSRGWKTASLPSKPCRATAHIAEKAYISAGHAASALHTMAVLQVFQTRLLRSLDEEGPDPESLRKLRTAADLALAASKKVAQGIGRNMGSLVVLHRHLWLTLTEMRDAEKRQLLDAPVSPQGLFGKFAEALKQSKMLPHLLPKRSNAPPSDQPGMLVV
;
A
#
# COMPACT_ATOMS: atom_id res chain seq x y z
N GLY A 1 -0.76 21.50 0.32
CA GLY A 1 0.69 21.41 0.10
C GLY A 1 1.26 19.99 0.16
N TYR A 2 0.47 18.92 0.26
CA TYR A 2 1.00 17.56 0.50
C TYR A 2 0.69 16.57 -0.63
N SER A 3 0.56 17.06 -1.86
CA SER A 3 0.17 16.25 -3.02
C SER A 3 1.32 15.44 -3.61
N ARG A 4 2.58 15.76 -3.30
CA ARG A 4 3.78 15.05 -3.74
C ARG A 4 4.91 15.17 -2.69
N PRO A 5 5.79 14.16 -2.57
CA PRO A 5 7.02 14.29 -1.81
C PRO A 5 7.88 15.44 -2.35
N PRO A 6 8.67 16.11 -1.48
CA PRO A 6 9.68 17.05 -1.94
C PRO A 6 10.65 16.41 -2.93
N PRO A 7 11.09 17.13 -3.98
CA PRO A 7 12.10 16.63 -4.91
C PRO A 7 13.47 16.54 -4.23
N VAL A 8 14.35 15.70 -4.78
CA VAL A 8 15.77 15.66 -4.39
C VAL A 8 16.48 16.91 -4.93
N GLU A 9 17.37 17.49 -4.13
CA GLU A 9 18.15 18.66 -4.51
C GLU A 9 19.13 18.36 -5.65
N ASP A 10 19.32 19.31 -6.57
CA ASP A 10 20.19 19.16 -7.75
C ASP A 10 21.63 18.76 -7.38
N ALA A 11 22.17 19.32 -6.29
CA ALA A 11 23.50 18.98 -5.79
C ALA A 11 23.62 17.49 -5.42
N VAL A 12 22.59 16.93 -4.79
CA VAL A 12 22.55 15.50 -4.42
C VAL A 12 22.28 14.65 -5.65
N ALA A 13 21.37 15.08 -6.52
CA ALA A 13 21.03 14.40 -7.76
C ALA A 13 22.24 14.21 -8.70
N ALA A 14 23.14 15.20 -8.75
CA ALA A 14 24.38 15.15 -9.53
C ALA A 14 25.31 14.01 -9.09
N HIS A 15 25.35 13.68 -7.80
CA HIS A 15 26.15 12.57 -7.27
C HIS A 15 25.54 11.19 -7.56
N LEU A 16 24.21 11.10 -7.73
CA LEU A 16 23.52 9.82 -7.96
C LEU A 16 23.64 9.32 -9.42
N CYS A 17 23.85 10.23 -10.38
CA CYS A 17 23.96 9.91 -11.80
C CYS A 17 25.08 10.72 -12.48
N PRO A 18 26.37 10.42 -12.20
CA PRO A 18 27.50 11.20 -12.72
C PRO A 18 27.55 11.25 -14.26
N SER A 19 27.00 10.24 -14.94
CA SER A 19 27.12 10.00 -16.38
C SER A 19 25.83 10.20 -17.19
N ARG A 20 24.68 10.50 -16.56
CA ARG A 20 23.38 10.61 -17.27
C ARG A 20 22.81 12.03 -17.37
N GLY A 21 23.52 13.04 -16.86
CA GLY A 21 23.02 14.40 -16.80
C GLY A 21 21.89 14.55 -15.77
N TRP A 22 21.94 15.64 -15.01
CA TRP A 22 21.05 15.95 -13.88
C TRP A 22 19.55 15.97 -14.23
N LYS A 23 19.18 16.16 -15.50
CA LYS A 23 17.78 16.23 -15.97
C LYS A 23 16.98 14.93 -15.82
N THR A 24 17.64 13.81 -15.52
CA THR A 24 17.00 12.50 -15.34
C THR A 24 17.59 11.71 -14.17
N ALA A 25 17.80 12.36 -13.03
CA ALA A 25 18.15 11.65 -11.80
C ALA A 25 17.03 10.64 -11.47
N SER A 26 17.33 9.36 -11.60
CA SER A 26 16.40 8.28 -11.33
C SER A 26 17.10 7.24 -10.46
N LEU A 27 16.34 6.58 -9.59
CA LEU A 27 16.93 5.59 -8.71
C LEU A 27 17.56 4.46 -9.54
N PRO A 28 18.79 4.03 -9.20
CA PRO A 28 19.63 3.26 -10.09
C PRO A 28 19.06 1.85 -10.38
N SER A 29 18.41 1.23 -9.39
CA SER A 29 17.89 -0.13 -9.50
C SER A 29 16.36 -0.19 -9.61
N LYS A 30 15.85 -1.25 -10.26
CA LYS A 30 14.41 -1.55 -10.31
C LYS A 30 13.81 -1.70 -8.89
N PRO A 31 14.46 -2.42 -7.94
CA PRO A 31 14.06 -2.41 -6.53
C PRO A 31 13.89 -1.02 -5.93
N CYS A 32 14.89 -0.14 -6.09
CA CYS A 32 14.85 1.21 -5.52
C CYS A 32 13.70 2.04 -6.11
N ARG A 33 13.49 1.99 -7.43
CA ARG A 33 12.36 2.68 -8.08
C ARG A 33 11.00 2.21 -7.55
N ALA A 34 10.84 0.89 -7.37
CA ALA A 34 9.61 0.34 -6.79
C ALA A 34 9.42 0.78 -5.32
N THR A 35 10.49 0.77 -4.51
CA THR A 35 10.47 1.27 -3.12
C THR A 35 10.02 2.72 -3.06
N ALA A 36 10.62 3.60 -3.89
CA ALA A 36 10.27 5.01 -3.91
C ALA A 36 8.83 5.27 -4.36
N HIS A 37 8.34 4.52 -5.35
CA HIS A 37 6.93 4.61 -5.77
C HIS A 37 5.96 4.23 -4.63
N ILE A 38 6.28 3.20 -3.85
CA ILE A 38 5.45 2.81 -2.71
C ILE A 38 5.52 3.87 -1.60
N ALA A 39 6.71 4.41 -1.33
CA ALA A 39 6.89 5.49 -0.37
C ALA A 39 6.14 6.77 -0.78
N GLU A 40 6.13 7.10 -2.07
CA GLU A 40 5.35 8.21 -2.63
C GLU A 40 3.85 8.02 -2.39
N LYS A 41 3.31 6.82 -2.65
CA LYS A 41 1.91 6.50 -2.33
C LYS A 41 1.58 6.67 -0.84
N ALA A 42 2.51 6.25 0.03
CA ALA A 42 2.38 6.44 1.47
C ALA A 42 2.33 7.94 1.82
N TYR A 43 3.25 8.73 1.28
CA TYR A 43 3.32 10.19 1.47
C TYR A 43 2.04 10.88 1.02
N ILE A 44 1.56 10.61 -0.19
CA ILE A 44 0.34 11.21 -0.74
C ILE A 44 -0.87 10.86 0.13
N SER A 45 -0.97 9.62 0.59
CA SER A 45 -2.08 9.18 1.45
C SER A 45 -2.09 9.91 2.80
N ALA A 46 -0.91 10.11 3.40
CA ALA A 46 -0.76 10.93 4.60
C ALA A 46 -1.10 12.40 4.33
N GLY A 47 -0.68 12.93 3.17
CA GLY A 47 -1.01 14.29 2.74
C GLY A 47 -2.51 14.54 2.58
N HIS A 48 -3.26 13.56 2.07
CA HIS A 48 -4.73 13.60 2.04
C HIS A 48 -5.32 13.60 3.44
N ALA A 49 -4.79 12.80 4.37
CA ALA A 49 -5.24 12.80 5.76
C ALA A 49 -4.98 14.17 6.43
N ALA A 50 -3.78 14.73 6.25
CA ALA A 50 -3.42 16.05 6.78
C ALA A 50 -4.33 17.16 6.22
N SER A 51 -4.65 17.10 4.92
CA SER A 51 -5.57 18.08 4.30
C SER A 51 -6.99 17.95 4.86
N ALA A 52 -7.47 16.72 5.09
CA ALA A 52 -8.78 16.50 5.72
C ALA A 52 -8.79 16.95 7.20
N LEU A 53 -7.70 16.75 7.94
CA LEU A 53 -7.55 17.28 9.30
C LEU A 53 -7.59 18.81 9.32
N HIS A 54 -6.97 19.48 8.34
CA HIS A 54 -7.03 20.93 8.21
C HIS A 54 -8.47 21.42 8.02
N THR A 55 -9.23 20.80 7.11
CA THR A 55 -10.66 21.10 6.94
C THR A 55 -11.44 20.87 8.24
N MET A 56 -11.16 19.78 8.96
CA MET A 56 -11.80 19.48 10.24
C MET A 56 -11.51 20.55 11.29
N ALA A 57 -10.28 21.06 11.37
CA ALA A 57 -9.93 22.15 12.28
C ALA A 57 -10.70 23.45 11.97
N VAL A 58 -10.83 23.80 10.69
CA VAL A 58 -11.64 24.97 10.26
C VAL A 58 -13.11 24.80 10.66
N LEU A 59 -13.67 23.60 10.44
CA LEU A 59 -15.05 23.28 10.83
C LEU A 59 -15.25 23.35 12.35
N GLN A 60 -14.29 22.87 13.14
CA GLN A 60 -14.33 22.94 14.60
C GLN A 60 -14.33 24.40 15.09
N VAL A 61 -13.47 25.26 14.52
CA VAL A 61 -13.47 26.70 14.84
C VAL A 61 -14.82 27.34 14.50
N PHE A 62 -15.39 26.99 13.34
CA PHE A 62 -16.72 27.46 12.95
C PHE A 62 -17.80 26.99 13.95
N GLN A 63 -17.80 25.71 14.32
CA GLN A 63 -18.73 25.16 15.31
C GLN A 63 -18.60 25.86 16.67
N THR A 64 -17.38 26.11 17.16
CA THR A 64 -17.17 26.83 18.43
C THR A 64 -17.72 28.26 18.38
N ARG A 65 -17.55 28.98 17.27
CA ARG A 65 -18.12 30.32 17.10
C ARG A 65 -19.65 30.29 17.09
N LEU A 66 -20.23 29.32 16.39
CA LEU A 66 -21.68 29.16 16.31
C LEU A 66 -22.30 28.73 17.65
N LEU A 67 -21.62 27.87 18.41
CA LEU A 67 -22.05 27.51 19.76
C LEU A 67 -22.03 28.70 20.71
N ARG A 68 -21.06 29.61 20.56
CA ARG A 68 -21.02 30.85 21.34
C ARG A 68 -22.17 31.79 20.99
N SER A 69 -22.46 32.01 19.71
CA SER A 69 -23.61 32.85 19.32
C SER A 69 -24.94 32.26 19.80
N LEU A 70 -25.07 30.93 19.78
CA LEU A 70 -26.25 30.23 20.32
C LEU A 70 -26.41 30.43 21.84
N ASP A 71 -25.30 30.54 22.58
CA ASP A 71 -25.29 30.81 24.02
C ASP A 71 -25.69 32.27 24.33
N GLU A 72 -25.23 33.22 23.50
CA GLU A 72 -25.48 34.66 23.66
C GLU A 72 -26.87 35.10 23.17
N GLU A 73 -27.30 34.62 22.00
CA GLU A 73 -28.52 35.08 21.30
C GLU A 73 -29.70 34.09 21.43
N GLY A 74 -29.44 32.91 21.97
CA GLY A 74 -30.39 31.81 22.05
C GLY A 74 -30.49 30.98 20.76
N PRO A 75 -31.14 29.81 20.81
CA PRO A 75 -31.19 28.91 19.67
C PRO A 75 -32.21 29.34 18.62
N ASP A 76 -31.73 29.62 17.40
CA ASP A 76 -32.58 29.81 16.22
C ASP A 76 -32.48 28.63 15.22
N PRO A 77 -33.51 28.39 14.40
CA PRO A 77 -33.52 27.27 13.45
C PRO A 77 -32.38 27.27 12.44
N GLU A 78 -31.91 28.44 12.02
CA GLU A 78 -30.85 28.58 11.02
C GLU A 78 -29.48 28.22 11.62
N SER A 79 -29.18 28.70 12.83
CA SER A 79 -27.94 28.35 13.54
C SER A 79 -27.90 26.87 13.88
N LEU A 80 -29.01 26.26 14.31
CA LEU A 80 -29.08 24.81 14.50
C LEU A 80 -28.84 24.03 13.19
N ARG A 81 -29.35 24.52 12.06
CA ARG A 81 -29.07 23.92 10.74
C ARG A 81 -27.60 24.02 10.38
N LYS A 82 -26.98 25.19 10.53
CA LYS A 82 -25.55 25.43 10.29
C LYS A 82 -24.68 24.51 11.16
N LEU A 83 -25.06 24.31 12.43
CA LEU A 83 -24.36 23.43 13.36
C LEU A 83 -24.39 21.96 12.89
N ARG A 84 -25.58 21.46 12.49
CA ARG A 84 -25.74 20.11 11.94
C ARG A 84 -24.90 19.91 10.69
N THR A 85 -24.98 20.85 9.74
CA THR A 85 -24.18 20.79 8.51
C THR A 85 -22.67 20.78 8.81
N ALA A 86 -22.20 21.61 9.74
CA ALA A 86 -20.80 21.61 10.14
C ALA A 86 -20.38 20.28 10.79
N ALA A 87 -21.26 19.66 11.58
CA ALA A 87 -21.01 18.35 12.19
C ALA A 87 -20.94 17.23 11.15
N ASP A 88 -21.86 17.23 10.17
CA ASP A 88 -21.85 16.26 9.07
C ASP A 88 -20.57 16.37 8.23
N LEU A 89 -20.15 17.61 7.94
CA LEU A 89 -18.89 17.87 7.24
C LEU A 89 -17.67 17.44 8.07
N ALA A 90 -17.69 17.66 9.39
CA ALA A 90 -16.62 17.23 10.28
C ALA A 90 -16.51 15.71 10.31
N LEU A 91 -17.63 14.99 10.41
CA LEU A 91 -17.67 13.53 10.35
C LEU A 91 -17.17 13.00 9.00
N ALA A 92 -17.57 13.64 7.90
CA ALA A 92 -17.08 13.31 6.56
C ALA A 92 -15.56 13.53 6.46
N ALA A 93 -15.03 14.61 7.03
CA ALA A 93 -13.60 14.88 7.12
C ALA A 93 -12.88 13.80 7.96
N SER A 94 -13.38 13.45 9.14
CA SER A 94 -12.80 12.38 9.98
C SER A 94 -12.74 11.04 9.24
N LYS A 95 -13.79 10.69 8.47
CA LYS A 95 -13.79 9.51 7.61
C LYS A 95 -12.66 9.56 6.57
N LYS A 96 -12.42 10.73 5.94
CA LYS A 96 -11.31 10.91 4.99
C LYS A 96 -9.94 10.81 5.67
N VAL A 97 -9.79 11.33 6.89
CA VAL A 97 -8.58 11.17 7.70
C VAL A 97 -8.30 9.69 7.94
N ALA A 98 -9.27 8.94 8.44
CA ALA A 98 -9.13 7.50 8.68
C ALA A 98 -8.76 6.72 7.41
N GLN A 99 -9.39 7.05 6.27
CA GLN A 99 -9.05 6.46 4.98
C GLN A 99 -7.62 6.78 4.52
N GLY A 100 -7.19 8.04 4.67
CA GLY A 100 -5.84 8.46 4.30
C GLY A 100 -4.78 7.78 5.16
N ILE A 101 -4.98 7.72 6.48
CA ILE A 101 -4.10 7.00 7.42
C ILE A 101 -4.05 5.51 7.08
N GLY A 102 -5.21 4.87 6.88
CA GLY A 102 -5.26 3.45 6.53
C GLY A 102 -4.50 3.11 5.23
N ARG A 103 -4.63 3.95 4.19
CA ARG A 103 -3.87 3.80 2.93
C ARG A 103 -2.38 4.06 3.11
N ASN A 104 -2.00 5.03 3.94
CA ASN A 104 -0.61 5.28 4.29
C ASN A 104 0.00 4.05 4.98
N MET A 105 -0.64 3.54 6.03
CA MET A 105 -0.19 2.35 6.76
C MET A 105 -0.11 1.12 5.84
N GLY A 106 -1.12 0.89 5.00
CA GLY A 106 -1.10 -0.20 4.02
C GLY A 106 0.08 -0.08 3.06
N SER A 107 0.37 1.12 2.57
CA SER A 107 1.54 1.37 1.70
C SER A 107 2.86 1.11 2.44
N LEU A 108 2.96 1.47 3.72
CA LEU A 108 4.15 1.20 4.54
C LEU A 108 4.35 -0.30 4.82
N VAL A 109 3.28 -1.08 4.98
CA VAL A 109 3.38 -2.54 5.08
C VAL A 109 3.92 -3.13 3.78
N VAL A 110 3.39 -2.71 2.63
CA VAL A 110 3.88 -3.15 1.31
C VAL A 110 5.33 -2.72 1.09
N LEU A 111 5.71 -1.52 1.56
CA LEU A 111 7.09 -1.03 1.52
C LEU A 111 8.02 -1.96 2.29
N HIS A 112 7.68 -2.29 3.55
CA HIS A 112 8.47 -3.23 4.36
C HIS A 112 8.57 -4.61 3.72
N ARG A 113 7.46 -5.15 3.19
CA ARG A 113 7.48 -6.43 2.46
C ARG A 113 8.43 -6.38 1.27
N HIS A 114 8.35 -5.32 0.48
CA HIS A 114 9.20 -5.15 -0.70
C HIS A 114 10.67 -5.10 -0.33
N LEU A 115 11.05 -4.36 0.72
CA LEU A 115 12.43 -4.33 1.21
C LEU A 115 12.93 -5.74 1.56
N TRP A 116 12.19 -6.49 2.38
CA TRP A 116 12.58 -7.87 2.73
C TRP A 116 12.68 -8.79 1.51
N LEU A 117 11.72 -8.70 0.58
CA LEU A 117 11.72 -9.53 -0.64
C LEU A 117 12.82 -9.15 -1.62
N THR A 118 13.34 -7.91 -1.60
CA THR A 118 14.50 -7.55 -2.44
C THR A 118 15.78 -8.25 -2.01
N LEU A 119 15.85 -8.73 -0.76
CA LEU A 119 16.98 -9.47 -0.20
C LEU A 119 16.87 -10.99 -0.40
N THR A 120 15.77 -11.49 -0.98
CA THR A 120 15.57 -12.93 -1.19
C THR A 120 15.84 -13.35 -2.64
N GLU A 121 16.30 -14.58 -2.81
CA GLU A 121 16.44 -15.26 -4.13
C GLU A 121 15.10 -15.80 -4.67
N MET A 122 13.97 -15.26 -4.19
CA MET A 122 12.64 -15.69 -4.65
C MET A 122 12.36 -15.24 -6.07
N ARG A 123 11.53 -16.01 -6.78
CA ARG A 123 11.09 -15.64 -8.14
C ARG A 123 10.16 -14.43 -8.07
N ASP A 124 10.21 -13.56 -9.08
CA ASP A 124 9.37 -12.36 -9.17
C ASP A 124 7.86 -12.64 -9.03
N ALA A 125 7.40 -13.81 -9.51
CA ALA A 125 6.00 -14.22 -9.36
C ALA A 125 5.61 -14.47 -7.89
N GLU A 126 6.51 -15.06 -7.11
CA GLU A 126 6.30 -15.37 -5.69
C GLU A 126 6.39 -14.12 -4.84
N LYS A 127 7.34 -13.23 -5.17
CA LYS A 127 7.44 -11.89 -4.53
C LYS A 127 6.15 -11.11 -4.73
N ARG A 128 5.57 -11.12 -5.93
CA ARG A 128 4.27 -10.47 -6.20
C ARG A 128 3.14 -11.03 -5.34
N GLN A 129 3.00 -12.35 -5.27
CA GLN A 129 1.99 -12.98 -4.41
C GLN A 129 2.15 -12.59 -2.93
N LEU A 130 3.39 -12.51 -2.42
CA LEU A 130 3.66 -12.08 -1.04
C LEU A 130 3.40 -10.59 -0.82
N LEU A 131 3.62 -9.73 -1.82
CA LEU A 131 3.29 -8.30 -1.74
C LEU A 131 1.77 -8.09 -1.69
N ASP A 132 1.02 -8.85 -2.49
CA ASP A 132 -0.45 -8.75 -2.61
C ASP A 132 -1.22 -9.46 -1.48
N ALA A 133 -0.52 -10.19 -0.61
CA ALA A 133 -1.14 -10.90 0.51
C ALA A 133 -1.91 -9.93 1.44
N PRO A 134 -3.00 -10.34 2.09
CA PRO A 134 -3.65 -9.52 3.10
C PRO A 134 -2.70 -9.12 4.24
N VAL A 135 -2.92 -7.96 4.84
CA VAL A 135 -2.19 -7.55 6.06
C VAL A 135 -2.71 -8.39 7.23
N SER A 136 -1.79 -8.94 8.02
CA SER A 136 -2.09 -9.84 9.13
C SER A 136 -1.32 -9.35 10.37
N PRO A 137 -1.98 -9.25 11.55
CA PRO A 137 -1.29 -8.83 12.77
C PRO A 137 -0.32 -9.88 13.30
N GLN A 138 -0.37 -11.13 12.80
CA GLN A 138 0.51 -12.21 13.22
C GLN A 138 1.92 -12.13 12.63
N GLY A 139 2.13 -11.31 11.60
CA GLY A 139 3.45 -11.12 11.00
C GLY A 139 3.38 -10.42 9.63
N LEU A 140 4.51 -9.87 9.20
CA LEU A 140 4.59 -9.01 8.01
C LEU A 140 4.01 -9.68 6.74
N PHE A 141 4.25 -10.98 6.55
CA PHE A 141 3.72 -11.76 5.42
C PHE A 141 2.53 -12.67 5.79
N GLY A 142 2.20 -12.76 7.08
CA GLY A 142 1.10 -13.55 7.61
C GLY A 142 1.17 -15.05 7.27
N LYS A 143 0.03 -15.74 7.46
CA LYS A 143 -0.13 -17.18 7.17
C LYS A 143 0.04 -17.53 5.69
N PHE A 144 -0.06 -16.54 4.80
CA PHE A 144 0.10 -16.75 3.36
C PHE A 144 1.52 -17.19 2.99
N ALA A 145 2.55 -16.70 3.70
CA ALA A 145 3.91 -17.18 3.52
C ALA A 145 4.05 -18.67 3.84
N GLU A 146 3.42 -19.13 4.92
CA GLU A 146 3.40 -20.55 5.30
C GLU A 146 2.65 -21.41 4.28
N ALA A 147 1.50 -20.94 3.79
CA ALA A 147 0.75 -21.62 2.74
C ALA A 147 1.54 -21.73 1.43
N LEU A 148 2.27 -20.68 1.04
CA LEU A 148 3.14 -20.69 -0.13
C LEU A 148 4.29 -21.69 0.04
N LYS A 149 4.89 -21.77 1.24
CA LYS A 149 5.91 -22.76 1.59
C LYS A 149 5.37 -24.18 1.49
N GLN A 150 4.19 -24.45 2.08
CA GLN A 150 3.55 -25.76 2.04
C GLN A 150 3.16 -26.18 0.62
N SER A 151 2.62 -25.27 -0.19
CA SER A 151 2.29 -25.51 -1.59
C SER A 151 3.51 -25.88 -2.43
N LYS A 152 4.69 -25.30 -2.14
CA LYS A 152 5.95 -25.67 -2.79
C LYS A 152 6.50 -27.03 -2.36
N MET A 153 6.21 -27.47 -1.13
CA MET A 153 6.62 -28.79 -0.64
C MET A 153 5.75 -29.92 -1.21
N LEU A 154 4.49 -29.65 -1.53
CA LEU A 154 3.52 -30.61 -2.10
C LEU A 154 3.99 -31.33 -3.39
N PRO A 155 4.55 -30.64 -4.41
CA PRO A 155 5.07 -31.32 -5.61
C PRO A 155 6.25 -32.26 -5.35
N HIS A 156 7.00 -32.08 -4.26
CA HIS A 156 8.11 -32.96 -3.87
C HIS A 156 7.63 -34.21 -3.10
N LEU A 157 6.38 -34.21 -2.64
CA LEU A 157 5.77 -35.31 -1.89
C LEU A 157 4.85 -36.20 -2.75
N LEU A 158 4.53 -35.77 -3.97
CA LEU A 158 3.76 -36.60 -4.90
C LEU A 158 4.72 -37.55 -5.65
N PRO A 159 4.57 -38.88 -5.53
CA PRO A 159 5.39 -39.82 -6.26
C PRO A 159 5.23 -39.58 -7.76
N LYS A 160 6.35 -39.31 -8.45
CA LYS A 160 6.39 -39.24 -9.91
C LYS A 160 5.85 -40.57 -10.44
N ARG A 161 4.72 -40.55 -11.14
CA ARG A 161 4.24 -41.73 -11.88
C ARG A 161 5.37 -42.17 -12.81
N SER A 162 5.94 -43.34 -12.53
CA SER A 162 6.93 -43.97 -13.37
C SER A 162 6.26 -44.28 -14.71
N ASN A 163 6.74 -43.68 -15.79
CA ASN A 163 6.34 -44.08 -17.14
C ASN A 163 6.97 -45.45 -17.41
N ALA A 164 6.20 -46.52 -17.21
CA ALA A 164 6.58 -47.83 -17.69
C ALA A 164 6.56 -47.80 -19.24
N PRO A 165 7.60 -48.29 -19.93
CA PRO A 165 7.59 -48.38 -21.39
C PRO A 165 6.57 -49.44 -21.86
N PRO A 166 6.02 -49.30 -23.07
CA PRO A 166 5.07 -50.26 -23.61
C PRO A 166 5.75 -51.62 -23.84
N SER A 167 5.08 -52.68 -23.41
CA SER A 167 5.47 -54.07 -23.63
C SER A 167 5.35 -54.41 -25.12
N ASP A 168 6.49 -54.68 -25.77
CA ASP A 168 6.55 -55.37 -27.06
C ASP A 168 5.96 -56.78 -26.91
N GLN A 169 4.89 -57.08 -27.67
CA GLN A 169 4.44 -58.45 -27.89
C GLN A 169 5.09 -58.97 -29.19
N PRO A 170 5.77 -60.13 -29.18
CA PRO A 170 6.30 -60.72 -30.39
C PRO A 170 5.20 -61.38 -31.22
N GLY A 171 5.26 -61.14 -32.53
CA GLY A 171 4.35 -61.69 -33.52
C GLY A 171 4.33 -63.22 -33.54
N MET A 172 3.13 -63.77 -33.61
CA MET A 172 2.89 -65.18 -33.87
C MET A 172 2.48 -65.32 -35.35
N LEU A 173 3.30 -66.05 -36.11
CA LEU A 173 2.99 -66.50 -37.46
C LEU A 173 2.31 -67.89 -37.39
N VAL A 174 1.74 -68.33 -38.51
CA VAL A 174 1.26 -69.70 -38.84
C VAL A 174 -0.21 -69.95 -38.42
N VAL A 175 -1.20 -70.31 -39.27
CA VAL A 175 -1.30 -70.89 -40.63
C VAL A 175 -2.35 -70.13 -41.44
#